data_AF-A0A8K0H5N3-F1
#
_entry.id   AF-A0A8K0H5N3-F1
#
_cell.length_a   1.000
_cell.length_b   1.000
_cell.length_c   1.000
_cell.angle_alpha   90.00
_cell.angle_beta   90.00
_cell.angle_gamma   90.00
#
_symmetry.space_group_name_H-M   'P 1'
#
loop_
_entity.id
_entity.type
_entity.pdbx_description
1 polymer ?
#
loop_
_entity_poly.entity_id
_entity_poly.type
_entity_poly.pdbx_seq_one_letter_code
_entity_poly.pdbx_strand_id
1 'polypeptide(L)'
;MASGSLSYSRSSNSSWTPKQNKLFEKALAIFDKDTPDRWHNVANAVGGKTAEEVKRHYDILVQDLINIESGHFPIPNYKATGSNHGKFVDEQR
;
A
#
# COMPACT_ATOMS: atom_id res chain seq x y z
N MET A 1 22.61 -13.34 -33.88
CA MET A 1 21.82 -14.22 -32.99
C MET A 1 20.77 -13.37 -32.30
N ALA A 2 19.55 -13.88 -32.16
CA ALA A 2 18.32 -13.12 -32.01
C ALA A 2 18.24 -12.23 -30.76
N SER A 3 17.52 -11.11 -30.95
CA SER A 3 17.04 -10.19 -29.92
C SER A 3 16.29 -10.94 -28.81
N GLY A 4 16.64 -10.63 -27.56
CA GLY A 4 15.91 -11.03 -26.38
C GLY A 4 15.80 -9.85 -25.42
N SER A 5 15.47 -8.66 -25.93
CA SER A 5 15.00 -7.60 -25.04
C SER A 5 13.67 -8.10 -24.49
N LEU A 6 13.69 -8.58 -23.24
CA LEU A 6 12.50 -8.72 -22.42
C LEU A 6 11.94 -7.31 -22.25
N SER A 7 11.23 -6.83 -23.27
CA SER A 7 10.16 -5.90 -23.08
C SER A 7 9.18 -6.62 -22.17
N TYR A 8 9.40 -6.50 -20.86
CA TYR A 8 8.30 -6.40 -19.94
C TYR A 8 7.48 -5.26 -20.54
N SER A 9 6.49 -5.62 -21.35
CA SER A 9 5.40 -4.74 -21.72
C SER A 9 5.11 -4.01 -20.43
N ARG A 10 5.31 -2.70 -20.40
CA ARG A 10 4.78 -1.88 -19.32
C ARG A 10 3.28 -2.04 -19.50
N SER A 11 2.75 -3.17 -19.03
CA SER A 11 1.35 -3.51 -18.95
C SER A 11 0.80 -2.29 -18.28
N SER A 12 0.12 -1.46 -19.06
CA SER A 12 -0.38 -0.13 -18.73
C SER A 12 -0.65 -0.04 -17.24
N ASN A 13 0.39 0.29 -16.47
CA ASN A 13 0.31 0.27 -15.03
C ASN A 13 -0.30 1.62 -14.78
N SER A 14 -1.64 1.65 -14.85
CA SER A 14 -2.45 2.84 -14.74
C SER A 14 -2.14 3.42 -13.37
N SER A 15 -1.15 4.31 -13.33
CA SER A 15 -0.61 4.86 -12.08
C SER A 15 -1.77 5.46 -11.31
N TRP A 16 -1.95 5.03 -10.07
CA TRP A 16 -3.00 5.55 -9.21
C TRP A 16 -2.60 6.94 -8.75
N THR A 17 -3.40 7.94 -9.14
CA THR A 17 -3.20 9.30 -8.62
C THR A 17 -3.63 9.35 -7.15
N PRO A 18 -3.09 10.27 -6.33
CA PRO A 18 -3.53 10.44 -4.94
C PRO A 18 -5.03 10.70 -4.82
N LYS A 19 -5.61 11.41 -5.79
CA LYS A 19 -7.06 11.66 -5.85
C LYS A 19 -7.84 10.38 -6.08
N GLN A 20 -7.42 9.54 -7.03
CA GLN A 20 -8.06 8.25 -7.29
C GLN A 20 -7.92 7.31 -6.09
N ASN A 21 -6.76 7.27 -5.46
CA ASN A 21 -6.55 6.43 -4.27
C ASN A 21 -7.49 6.85 -3.12
N LYS A 22 -7.64 8.16 -2.88
CA LYS A 22 -8.59 8.68 -1.90
C LYS A 22 -10.04 8.34 -2.22
N LEU A 23 -10.44 8.37 -3.49
CA LEU A 23 -11.78 7.94 -3.91
C LEU A 23 -11.97 6.44 -3.74
N PHE A 24 -10.94 5.65 -4.02
CA PHE A 24 -10.95 4.20 -3.84
C PHE A 24 -11.15 3.81 -2.38
N GLU A 25 -10.38 4.40 -1.45
CA GLU A 25 -10.55 4.15 -0.02
C GLU A 25 -11.96 4.51 0.48
N LYS A 26 -12.51 5.65 0.04
CA LYS A 26 -13.88 6.04 0.35
C LYS A 26 -14.90 5.06 -0.22
N ALA A 27 -14.69 4.61 -1.45
CA ALA A 27 -15.58 3.65 -2.10
C ALA A 27 -15.53 2.28 -1.39
N LEU A 28 -14.38 1.84 -0.88
CA LEU A 28 -14.26 0.62 -0.08
C LEU A 28 -15.04 0.70 1.25
N ALA A 29 -15.20 1.90 1.81
CA ALA A 29 -15.99 2.11 3.02
C ALA A 29 -17.51 2.08 2.75
N ILE A 30 -17.93 2.37 1.52
CA ILE A 30 -19.35 2.34 1.09
C ILE A 30 -19.73 0.95 0.60
N PHE A 31 -18.87 0.34 -0.22
CA PHE A 31 -19.06 -0.98 -0.83
C PHE A 31 -18.24 -2.00 -0.05
N ASP A 32 -18.90 -2.63 0.92
CA ASP A 32 -18.34 -3.67 1.76
C ASP A 32 -18.10 -4.99 0.99
N LYS A 33 -17.70 -6.04 1.71
CA LYS A 33 -17.40 -7.36 1.14
C LYS A 33 -18.63 -8.11 0.62
N ASP A 34 -19.82 -7.79 1.15
CA ASP A 34 -21.08 -8.47 0.85
C ASP A 34 -21.83 -7.78 -0.31
N THR A 35 -21.36 -6.60 -0.72
CA THR A 35 -21.87 -5.87 -1.88
C THR A 35 -21.71 -6.67 -3.18
N PRO A 36 -22.80 -6.98 -3.91
CA PRO A 36 -22.70 -7.59 -5.24
C PRO A 36 -22.02 -6.62 -6.21
N ASP A 37 -21.24 -7.16 -7.15
CA ASP A 37 -20.51 -6.36 -8.14
C ASP A 37 -19.64 -5.25 -7.53
N ARG A 38 -19.14 -5.47 -6.30
CA ARG A 38 -18.31 -4.53 -5.52
C ARG A 38 -17.28 -3.80 -6.37
N TRP A 39 -16.49 -4.53 -7.17
CA TRP A 39 -15.41 -3.96 -7.95
C TRP A 39 -15.89 -3.05 -9.09
N HIS A 40 -17.03 -3.38 -9.71
CA HIS A 40 -17.66 -2.51 -10.71
C HIS A 40 -18.16 -1.22 -10.06
N ASN A 41 -18.78 -1.31 -8.88
CA ASN A 41 -19.26 -0.15 -8.13
C ASN A 41 -18.11 0.77 -7.68
N VAL A 42 -17.02 0.19 -7.19
CA VAL A 42 -15.81 0.94 -6.81
C VAL A 42 -15.16 1.58 -8.04
N ALA A 43 -15.04 0.86 -9.16
CA ALA A 43 -14.50 1.41 -10.42
C ALA A 43 -15.31 2.62 -10.90
N ASN A 44 -16.64 2.54 -10.85
CA ASN A 44 -17.54 3.63 -11.18
C ASN A 44 -17.36 4.85 -10.25
N ALA A 45 -17.16 4.61 -8.95
CA ALA A 45 -16.95 5.68 -7.97
C ALA A 45 -15.57 6.38 -8.10
N VAL A 46 -14.53 5.62 -8.47
CA VAL A 46 -13.17 6.15 -8.69
C VAL A 46 -13.08 6.91 -10.00
N GLY A 47 -13.70 6.38 -11.06
CA GLY A 47 -13.65 6.92 -12.41
C GLY A 47 -12.32 6.66 -13.12
N GLY A 48 -12.38 6.24 -14.38
CA GLY A 48 -11.19 6.01 -15.22
C GLY A 48 -10.32 4.83 -14.79
N LYS A 49 -10.89 3.87 -14.07
CA LYS A 49 -10.29 2.57 -13.73
C LYS A 49 -11.27 1.45 -14.06
N THR A 50 -10.78 0.27 -14.40
CA THR A 50 -11.63 -0.92 -14.58
C THR A 50 -11.78 -1.70 -13.28
N ALA A 51 -12.78 -2.58 -13.21
CA ALA A 51 -13.00 -3.45 -12.05
C ALA A 51 -11.78 -4.33 -11.75
N GLU A 52 -11.07 -4.80 -12.79
CA GLU A 52 -9.85 -5.60 -12.67
C GLU A 52 -8.69 -4.78 -12.09
N GLU A 53 -8.52 -3.52 -12.53
CA GLU A 53 -7.51 -2.62 -11.98
C GLU A 53 -7.77 -2.28 -10.52
N VAL A 54 -9.04 -2.07 -10.16
CA VAL A 54 -9.46 -1.84 -8.78
C VAL A 54 -9.20 -3.07 -7.92
N LYS A 55 -9.57 -4.27 -8.39
CA LYS A 55 -9.33 -5.52 -7.67
C LYS A 55 -7.83 -5.75 -7.43
N ARG A 56 -6.99 -5.55 -8.46
CA ARG A 56 -5.53 -5.65 -8.31
C ARG A 56 -5.00 -4.66 -7.27
N HIS A 57 -5.48 -3.42 -7.29
CA HIS A 57 -5.06 -2.40 -6.33
C HIS A 57 -5.46 -2.76 -4.90
N TYR A 58 -6.65 -3.35 -4.72
CA TYR A 58 -7.07 -3.90 -3.44
C TYR A 58 -6.17 -5.05 -2.96
N ASP A 59 -5.83 -5.99 -3.84
CA ASP A 59 -4.95 -7.12 -3.47
C ASP A 59 -3.58 -6.62 -2.99
N ILE A 60 -3.02 -5.59 -3.63
CA ILE A 60 -1.76 -4.94 -3.20
C ILE A 60 -1.93 -4.32 -1.81
N LEU A 61 -3.02 -3.57 -1.57
CA LEU A 61 -3.31 -2.98 -0.26
C LEU A 61 -3.38 -4.05 0.85
N VAL A 62 -4.01 -5.18 0.57
CA VAL A 62 -4.12 -6.29 1.53
C VAL A 62 -2.75 -6.90 1.81
N GLN A 63 -1.91 -7.10 0.78
CA GLN A 63 -0.55 -7.59 0.97
C GLN A 63 0.30 -6.63 1.81
N ASP A 64 0.19 -5.32 1.59
CA ASP A 64 0.90 -4.32 2.39
C ASP A 64 0.47 -4.36 3.87
N LEU A 65 -0.84 -4.51 4.15
CA LEU A 65 -1.33 -4.68 5.53
C LEU A 65 -0.74 -5.94 6.18
N ILE A 66 -0.76 -7.07 5.48
CA ILE A 66 -0.19 -8.33 5.98
C ILE A 66 1.31 -8.17 6.27
N ASN A 67 2.05 -7.50 5.40
CA ASN A 67 3.49 -7.27 5.57
C ASN A 67 3.78 -6.39 6.80
N ILE A 68 2.96 -5.36 7.03
CA ILE A 68 3.07 -4.49 8.20
C ILE A 68 2.75 -5.27 9.48
N GLU A 69 1.65 -6.04 9.50
CA GLU A 69 1.23 -6.86 10.65
C GLU A 69 2.23 -7.96 10.98
N SER A 70 2.89 -8.53 9.96
CA SER A 70 3.93 -9.54 10.12
C SER A 70 5.28 -8.97 10.59
N GLY A 71 5.37 -7.65 10.85
CA GLY A 71 6.61 -6.99 11.22
C GLY A 71 7.65 -6.94 10.10
N HIS A 72 7.26 -7.24 8.86
CA HIS A 72 8.12 -7.24 7.68
C HIS A 72 8.07 -5.86 6.98
N PHE A 73 8.30 -4.81 7.77
CA PHE A 73 8.49 -3.46 7.25
C PHE A 73 9.91 -3.00 7.61
N PRO A 74 10.69 -2.46 6.66
CA PRO A 74 12.02 -1.97 6.97
C PRO A 74 11.89 -0.82 7.97
N ILE A 75 12.32 -1.08 9.21
CA ILE A 75 12.40 -0.07 10.25
C ILE A 75 13.37 0.99 9.73
N PRO A 76 12.94 2.25 9.52
CA PRO A 76 13.87 3.29 9.10
C PRO A 76 14.98 3.40 10.15
N ASN A 77 16.24 3.35 9.72
CA ASN A 77 17.35 3.59 10.63
C ASN A 77 17.42 5.09 10.94
N TYR A 78 16.56 5.54 11.86
CA TYR A 78 16.64 6.84 12.49
C TYR A 78 17.89 6.83 13.35
N LYS A 79 18.99 7.30 12.78
CA LYS A 79 20.26 7.45 13.47
C LYS A 79 19.97 8.29 14.72
N ALA A 80 20.01 7.66 15.89
CA ALA A 80 19.87 8.34 17.16
C ALA A 80 21.06 9.28 17.34
N THR A 81 20.94 10.51 16.86
CA THR A 81 21.88 11.58 17.18
C THR A 81 21.62 11.98 18.62
N GLY A 82 22.44 11.47 19.55
CA GLY A 82 22.54 12.03 20.90
C GLY A 82 22.41 11.01 22.03
N SER A 83 23.28 10.01 22.09
CA SER A 83 23.56 9.36 23.39
C SER A 83 24.56 10.21 24.16
N ASN A 84 24.04 11.28 24.77
CA ASN A 84 24.70 12.01 25.85
C ASN A 84 23.70 12.11 27.00
N HIS A 85 23.49 10.97 27.68
CA HIS A 85 22.90 10.86 29.01
C HIS A 85 23.78 9.82 29.71
N GLY A 86 24.68 10.22 30.61
CA GLY A 86 24.30 10.85 31.86
C GLY A 86 24.15 9.71 32.87
N LYS A 87 25.26 9.40 33.56
CA LYS A 87 25.33 8.38 34.61
C LYS A 87 24.26 8.71 35.67
N PHE A 88 23.25 7.86 35.80
CA PHE A 88 22.51 7.74 37.05
C PHE A 88 23.11 6.57 37.81
N VAL A 89 23.83 6.91 38.88
CA VAL A 89 24.30 5.99 39.91
C VAL A 89 23.12 5.78 40.88
N ASP A 90 22.67 4.53 41.01
CA ASP A 90 21.74 4.13 42.06
C ASP A 90 22.49 4.06 43.40
N GLU A 91 22.17 4.96 44.32
CA GLU A 91 22.50 4.88 45.74
C GLU A 91 21.22 5.10 46.56
N GLN A 92 20.66 3.99 47.09
CA GLN A 92 20.05 3.86 48.42
C GLN A 92 19.36 2.49 48.58
N ARG A 93 20.03 1.53 49.23
CA ARG A 93 19.68 1.05 50.59
C ARG A 93 20.64 -0.05 51.05
#